data_AF-A0A7W9SYP6-F1
#
_entry.id   AF-A0A7W9SYP6-F1
#
_cell.length_a   1.000
_cell.length_b   1.000
_cell.length_c   1.000
_cell.angle_alpha   90.00
_cell.angle_beta   90.00
_cell.angle_gamma   90.00
#
_symmetry.space_group_name_H-M   'P 1'
#
loop_
_entity.id
_entity.type
_entity.pdbx_description
1 polymer ?
#
loop_
_entity_poly.entity_id
_entity_poly.type
_entity_poly.pdbx_seq_one_letter_code
_entity_poly.pdbx_strand_id
1 'polypeptide(L)'
;MNEKKTGLEAFVERHRADFDVFEPRPTLWDDLELELTAPKAAEEEAPLRILPLHITPENTPVAPAVAAAQPLATADSAVRSARPYGIAAAVAALLMVGTWFWQHQSDATRWTRTEQVAVTGPAAPEEVGQPLLAATPAAAGPEQRLAGAVQRMEAYYATQIAERQRELQALDKETPATAPRSDWQQELRGLDSTYQQLRTELYRNPEPEVVLDAMDRNLQIRLDLLNQQLRTREQIKDYHSQPYMVAEGRRKP
;
A
#
# COMPACT_ATOMS: atom_id res chain seq x y z
N MET A 1 8.82 36.06 35.36
CA MET A 1 8.05 34.94 34.76
C MET A 1 8.69 34.58 33.44
N ASN A 2 9.18 33.35 33.27
CA ASN A 2 9.56 32.86 31.95
C ASN A 2 8.37 32.08 31.40
N GLU A 3 7.67 32.68 30.44
CA GLU A 3 6.56 32.05 29.74
C GLU A 3 7.11 30.95 28.82
N LYS A 4 6.64 29.72 28.98
CA LYS A 4 7.03 28.60 28.13
C LYS A 4 6.27 28.75 26.82
N LYS A 5 6.90 29.32 25.79
CA LYS A 5 6.36 29.39 24.42
C LYS A 5 5.85 28.00 24.02
N THR A 6 4.60 27.93 23.59
CA THR A 6 3.96 26.67 23.20
C THR A 6 4.59 26.14 21.90
N GLY A 7 4.49 24.83 21.65
CA GLY A 7 5.07 24.21 20.45
C GLY A 7 4.56 24.80 19.13
N LEU A 8 3.31 25.31 19.12
CA LEU A 8 2.72 25.98 17.97
C LEU A 8 3.31 27.38 17.76
N GLU A 9 3.50 28.17 18.81
CA GLU A 9 4.11 29.51 18.70
C GLU A 9 5.54 29.41 18.17
N ALA A 10 6.32 28.43 18.65
CA ALA A 10 7.66 28.19 18.14
C ALA A 10 7.68 27.74 16.67
N PHE A 11 6.68 26.95 16.25
CA PHE A 11 6.52 26.51 14.85
C PHE A 11 6.16 27.69 13.94
N VAL A 12 5.15 28.49 14.32
CA VAL A 12 4.71 29.67 13.55
C VAL A 12 5.84 30.70 13.46
N GLU A 13 6.59 30.92 14.54
CA GLU A 13 7.74 31.84 14.55
C GLU A 13 8.87 31.36 13.62
N ARG A 14 9.12 30.04 13.58
CA ARG A 14 10.11 29.42 12.69
C ARG A 14 9.71 29.43 11.22
N HIS A 15 8.42 29.32 10.92
CA HIS A 15 7.90 29.26 9.55
C HIS A 15 7.37 30.60 9.04
N ARG A 16 7.43 31.66 9.85
CA ARG A 16 6.93 32.99 9.47
C ARG A 16 7.50 33.50 8.15
N ALA A 17 8.81 33.30 7.93
CA ALA A 17 9.46 33.68 6.68
C ALA A 17 8.91 32.90 5.48
N ASP A 18 8.54 31.63 5.66
CA ASP A 18 7.96 30.80 4.59
C ASP A 18 6.54 31.26 4.21
N PHE A 19 5.79 31.82 5.17
CA PHE A 19 4.46 32.38 4.92
C PHE A 19 4.51 33.70 4.16
N ASP A 20 5.51 34.55 4.43
CA ASP A 20 5.68 35.84 3.74
C ASP A 20 6.34 35.71 2.35
N VAL A 21 6.85 34.53 1.98
CA VAL A 21 7.49 34.27 0.66
C VAL A 21 6.47 34.22 -0.48
N PHE A 22 5.22 33.83 -0.20
CA PHE A 22 4.18 33.68 -1.21
C PHE A 22 3.19 34.84 -1.14
N GLU A 23 3.54 35.95 -1.76
CA GLU A 23 2.55 36.99 -2.04
C GLU A 23 1.55 36.43 -3.08
N PRO A 24 0.23 36.44 -2.78
CA PRO A 24 -0.76 36.09 -3.78
C PRO A 24 -0.66 37.06 -4.97
N ARG A 25 -1.11 36.63 -6.15
CA ARG A 25 -1.14 37.52 -7.32
C ARG A 25 -1.96 38.76 -6.97
N PRO A 26 -1.51 39.97 -7.31
CA PRO A 26 -2.20 41.21 -6.93
C PRO A 26 -3.62 41.31 -7.50
N THR A 27 -3.92 40.58 -8.58
CA THR A 27 -5.27 40.50 -9.21
C THR A 27 -6.16 39.40 -8.65
N LEU A 28 -5.65 38.57 -7.72
CA LEU A 28 -6.36 37.39 -7.22
C LEU A 28 -7.69 37.74 -6.55
N TRP A 29 -7.76 38.87 -5.86
CA TRP A 29 -8.99 39.32 -5.22
C TRP A 29 -10.02 39.84 -6.23
N ASP A 30 -9.57 40.53 -7.28
CA ASP A 30 -10.45 41.00 -8.37
C ASP A 30 -11.05 39.80 -9.14
N ASP A 31 -10.23 38.77 -9.40
CA ASP A 31 -10.66 37.53 -10.05
C ASP A 31 -11.70 36.78 -9.19
N LEU A 32 -11.50 36.70 -7.87
CA LEU A 32 -12.45 36.08 -6.93
C LEU A 32 -13.76 36.87 -6.83
N GLU A 33 -13.72 38.20 -6.84
CA GLU A 33 -14.92 39.05 -6.84
C GLU A 33 -15.73 38.87 -8.13
N LEU A 34 -15.03 38.73 -9.27
CA LEU A 34 -15.63 38.44 -10.56
C LEU A 34 -16.29 37.05 -10.58
N GLU A 35 -15.64 36.03 -10.02
CA GLU A 35 -16.20 34.67 -9.90
C GLU A 35 -17.42 34.61 -8.97
N LEU A 36 -17.42 35.37 -7.88
CA LEU A 36 -18.54 35.43 -6.93
C LEU A 36 -19.75 36.21 -7.48
N THR A 37 -19.50 37.20 -8.35
CA THR A 37 -20.52 38.08 -8.92
C THR A 37 -21.06 37.56 -10.26
N ALA A 38 -20.31 36.69 -10.94
CA ALA A 38 -20.77 36.06 -12.17
C ALA A 38 -22.01 35.20 -11.89
N PRO A 39 -23.17 35.47 -12.53
CA PRO A 39 -24.29 34.57 -12.46
C PRO A 39 -23.87 33.25 -13.12
N LYS A 40 -23.84 32.17 -12.33
CA LYS A 40 -23.56 30.81 -12.78
C LYS A 40 -24.50 30.42 -13.93
N ALA A 41 -24.06 30.69 -15.15
CA ALA A 41 -24.78 30.39 -16.38
C ALA A 41 -24.05 29.26 -17.11
N ALA A 42 -24.52 28.05 -16.84
CA ALA A 42 -24.49 26.87 -17.72
C ALA A 42 -23.15 26.52 -18.39
N GLU A 43 -22.24 25.94 -17.60
CA GLU A 43 -21.48 24.79 -18.09
C GLU A 43 -21.99 23.56 -17.37
N GLU A 44 -22.71 22.76 -18.16
CA GLU A 44 -23.08 21.35 -18.05
C GLU A 44 -23.30 20.78 -16.65
N GLU A 45 -24.52 20.25 -16.48
CA GLU A 45 -24.86 19.31 -15.42
C GLU A 45 -23.90 18.11 -15.42
N ALA A 46 -22.74 18.24 -14.80
CA ALA A 46 -22.12 17.12 -14.14
C ALA A 46 -23.10 16.76 -13.02
N PRO A 47 -23.85 15.65 -13.10
CA PRO A 47 -24.73 15.27 -12.02
C PRO A 47 -23.89 15.22 -10.77
N LEU A 48 -24.31 15.98 -9.75
CA LEU A 48 -23.74 15.96 -8.42
C LEU A 48 -23.42 14.51 -8.07
N ARG A 49 -22.14 14.13 -8.13
CA ARG A 49 -21.67 12.87 -7.56
C ARG A 49 -21.73 13.07 -6.05
N ILE A 50 -22.94 13.02 -5.52
CA ILE A 50 -23.18 12.67 -4.14
C ILE A 50 -22.53 11.31 -3.98
N LEU A 51 -21.34 11.27 -3.37
CA LEU A 51 -20.73 10.02 -2.94
C LEU A 51 -21.58 9.52 -1.77
N PRO A 52 -22.38 8.46 -1.92
CA PRO A 52 -22.99 7.82 -0.77
C PRO A 52 -21.86 7.33 0.15
N LEU A 53 -21.70 7.96 1.31
CA LEU A 53 -20.99 7.36 2.43
C LEU A 53 -21.91 6.28 3.03
N HIS A 54 -22.11 5.19 2.32
CA HIS A 54 -22.57 3.94 2.90
C HIS A 54 -21.82 2.77 2.27
N ILE A 55 -21.02 2.11 3.11
CA ILE A 55 -20.48 0.79 2.86
C ILE A 55 -21.60 -0.20 3.18
N THR A 56 -22.08 -0.96 2.21
CA THR A 56 -22.54 -2.35 2.43
C THR A 56 -22.61 -3.12 1.11
N PRO A 57 -22.35 -4.44 1.14
CA PRO A 57 -21.77 -5.19 0.03
C PRO A 57 -22.79 -5.89 -0.88
N GLU A 58 -22.24 -6.44 -1.97
CA GLU A 58 -22.66 -7.71 -2.59
C GLU A 58 -23.61 -7.66 -3.81
N ASN A 59 -23.04 -8.05 -4.94
CA ASN A 59 -23.56 -8.79 -6.11
C ASN A 59 -25.03 -8.62 -6.53
N THR A 60 -25.25 -8.25 -7.80
CA THR A 60 -25.59 -9.18 -8.91
C THR A 60 -26.15 -8.36 -10.10
N PRO A 61 -25.82 -8.70 -11.36
CA PRO A 61 -25.93 -7.79 -12.50
C PRO A 61 -27.31 -7.89 -13.16
N VAL A 62 -27.79 -6.78 -13.73
CA VAL A 62 -28.87 -6.82 -14.73
C VAL A 62 -28.57 -5.80 -15.82
N ALA A 63 -28.17 -6.33 -16.98
CA ALA A 63 -28.24 -5.64 -18.27
C ALA A 63 -29.67 -5.74 -18.84
N PRO A 64 -30.04 -4.87 -19.80
CA PRO A 64 -31.40 -4.34 -19.98
C PRO A 64 -32.21 -5.10 -21.04
N ALA A 65 -33.55 -5.05 -20.97
CA ALA A 65 -34.41 -5.27 -22.15
C ALA A 65 -35.92 -5.06 -21.85
N VAL A 66 -36.47 -4.04 -22.51
CA VAL A 66 -37.77 -3.95 -23.21
C VAL A 66 -39.05 -4.62 -22.71
N ALA A 67 -40.09 -3.77 -22.71
CA ALA A 67 -41.51 -4.03 -22.77
C ALA A 67 -41.95 -5.14 -23.74
N ALA A 68 -42.94 -5.94 -23.33
CA ALA A 68 -44.26 -6.06 -23.98
C ALA A 68 -45.06 -7.29 -23.45
N ALA A 69 -46.37 -7.10 -23.36
CA ALA A 69 -47.43 -8.11 -23.49
C ALA A 69 -47.67 -9.13 -22.34
N GLN A 70 -48.69 -8.82 -21.53
CA GLN A 70 -49.69 -9.79 -21.04
C GLN A 70 -50.48 -10.39 -22.25
N PRO A 71 -51.24 -11.51 -22.17
CA PRO A 71 -52.04 -11.94 -21.01
C PRO A 71 -52.32 -13.45 -20.78
N LEU A 72 -53.04 -13.67 -19.68
CA LEU A 72 -54.17 -14.59 -19.50
C LEU A 72 -53.95 -15.99 -18.88
N ALA A 73 -54.75 -16.22 -17.81
CA ALA A 73 -55.57 -17.40 -17.53
C ALA A 73 -55.26 -18.23 -16.27
N THR A 74 -56.27 -18.18 -15.38
CA THR A 74 -56.82 -19.21 -14.49
C THR A 74 -56.15 -19.57 -13.16
N ALA A 75 -57.04 -19.60 -12.16
CA ALA A 75 -56.90 -20.05 -10.78
C ALA A 75 -56.54 -21.54 -10.67
N ASP A 76 -55.90 -21.96 -9.59
CA ASP A 76 -56.59 -22.49 -8.39
C ASP A 76 -55.60 -23.21 -7.45
N SER A 77 -55.98 -23.21 -6.17
CA SER A 77 -55.68 -24.18 -5.12
C SER A 77 -54.31 -24.17 -4.42
N ALA A 78 -54.45 -24.09 -3.10
CA ALA A 78 -53.44 -24.11 -2.07
C ALA A 78 -52.77 -25.47 -1.89
N VAL A 79 -51.49 -25.49 -1.49
CA VAL A 79 -51.01 -26.44 -0.48
C VAL A 79 -49.94 -25.77 0.40
N ARG A 80 -50.23 -25.74 1.70
CA ARG A 80 -49.24 -25.56 2.78
C ARG A 80 -48.41 -26.83 2.90
N SER A 81 -47.08 -26.72 2.83
CA SER A 81 -46.20 -27.63 3.56
C SER A 81 -44.86 -26.96 3.82
N ALA A 82 -44.31 -27.28 4.98
CA ALA A 82 -43.14 -26.66 5.57
C ALA A 82 -41.99 -27.68 5.67
N ARG A 83 -40.77 -27.13 5.70
CA ARG A 83 -39.50 -27.68 6.23
C ARG A 83 -38.62 -28.50 5.25
N PRO A 84 -37.29 -28.63 5.49
CA PRO A 84 -36.29 -27.77 4.82
C PRO A 84 -35.06 -28.56 4.28
N TYR A 85 -34.12 -27.86 3.62
CA TYR A 85 -32.72 -28.22 3.27
C TYR A 85 -32.35 -29.65 2.82
N GLY A 86 -31.72 -29.75 1.64
CA GLY A 86 -30.93 -30.94 1.29
C GLY A 86 -30.40 -31.05 -0.14
N ILE A 87 -29.70 -30.05 -0.68
CA ILE A 87 -28.72 -30.29 -1.77
C ILE A 87 -27.33 -29.96 -1.21
N ALA A 88 -26.92 -30.76 -0.23
CA ALA A 88 -25.54 -30.85 0.23
C ALA A 88 -24.85 -31.99 -0.53
N ALA A 89 -24.65 -31.85 -1.85
CA ALA A 89 -23.87 -32.83 -2.62
C ALA A 89 -23.51 -32.32 -4.04
N ALA A 90 -23.00 -31.09 -4.20
CA ALA A 90 -22.43 -30.68 -5.50
C ALA A 90 -21.38 -29.56 -5.46
N VAL A 91 -21.05 -28.98 -4.29
CA VAL A 91 -20.06 -27.88 -4.20
C VAL A 91 -18.68 -28.34 -3.70
N ALA A 92 -18.57 -29.56 -3.16
CA ALA A 92 -17.32 -30.07 -2.59
C ALA A 92 -16.25 -30.46 -3.63
N ALA A 93 -16.61 -30.63 -4.91
CA ALA A 93 -15.67 -31.07 -5.94
C ALA A 93 -14.98 -29.94 -6.73
N LEU A 94 -15.42 -28.68 -6.58
CA LEU A 94 -14.86 -27.53 -7.31
C LEU A 94 -14.07 -26.53 -6.44
N LEU A 95 -14.04 -26.72 -5.11
CA LEU A 95 -13.22 -25.91 -4.19
C LEU A 95 -11.85 -26.52 -3.84
N MET A 96 -11.55 -27.73 -4.33
CA MET A 96 -10.28 -28.45 -4.07
C MET A 96 -9.18 -28.18 -5.10
N VAL A 97 -9.43 -27.40 -6.17
CA VAL A 97 -8.38 -27.06 -7.15
C VAL A 97 -7.83 -25.63 -6.94
N GLY A 98 -8.61 -24.71 -6.38
CA GLY A 98 -8.18 -23.32 -6.15
C GLY A 98 -7.38 -23.08 -4.86
N THR A 99 -7.49 -23.97 -3.88
CA THR A 99 -6.78 -23.86 -2.59
C THR A 99 -5.41 -24.54 -2.59
N TRP A 100 -5.11 -25.36 -3.60
CA TRP A 100 -3.82 -26.05 -3.70
C TRP A 100 -2.67 -25.09 -4.07
N PHE A 101 -2.94 -24.06 -4.90
CA PHE A 101 -1.88 -23.21 -5.42
C PHE A 101 -1.28 -22.23 -4.40
N TRP A 102 -2.01 -21.84 -3.34
CA TRP A 102 -1.50 -20.91 -2.32
C TRP A 102 -0.76 -21.60 -1.16
N GLN A 103 -0.88 -22.92 -1.02
CA GLN A 103 -0.19 -23.69 0.02
C GLN A 103 1.14 -24.31 -0.45
N HIS A 104 1.37 -24.37 -1.78
CA HIS A 104 2.59 -24.93 -2.40
C HIS A 104 3.66 -23.89 -2.78
N GLN A 105 3.52 -22.62 -2.38
CA GLN A 105 4.46 -21.56 -2.78
C GLN A 105 5.27 -20.94 -1.62
N SER A 106 5.52 -21.70 -0.56
CA SER A 106 6.45 -21.29 0.49
C SER A 106 7.32 -22.44 0.97
N ASP A 107 8.47 -22.61 0.31
CA ASP A 107 9.70 -22.95 1.02
C ASP A 107 10.91 -22.42 0.26
N ALA A 108 11.40 -21.30 0.78
CA ALA A 108 12.80 -20.92 0.93
C ALA A 108 13.82 -21.46 -0.08
N THR A 109 14.37 -20.55 -0.88
CA THR A 109 15.73 -20.66 -1.41
C THR A 109 16.71 -20.70 -0.23
N ARG A 110 16.97 -21.90 0.30
CA ARG A 110 18.01 -22.16 1.29
C ARG A 110 19.35 -22.16 0.56
N TRP A 111 19.98 -21.00 0.50
CA TRP A 111 21.39 -20.88 0.15
C TRP A 111 22.22 -21.47 1.30
N THR A 112 22.44 -22.78 1.23
CA THR A 112 23.56 -23.44 1.90
C THR A 112 24.35 -24.17 0.82
N ARG A 113 25.12 -23.39 0.07
CA ARG A 113 26.26 -23.98 -0.64
C ARG A 113 27.42 -24.01 0.35
N THR A 114 27.48 -25.09 1.13
CA THR A 114 28.75 -25.57 1.68
C THR A 114 29.54 -26.11 0.51
N GLU A 115 30.39 -25.28 -0.11
CA GLU A 115 31.45 -25.80 -0.97
C GLU A 115 32.41 -26.60 -0.10
N GLN A 116 32.39 -27.91 -0.31
CA GLN A 116 33.44 -28.80 0.14
C GLN A 116 34.69 -28.48 -0.69
N VAL A 117 35.65 -27.81 -0.08
CA VAL A 117 37.02 -27.74 -0.60
C VAL A 117 37.60 -29.14 -0.48
N ALA A 118 37.61 -29.87 -1.59
CA ALA A 118 38.41 -31.07 -1.73
C ALA A 118 39.89 -30.65 -1.72
N VAL A 119 40.58 -30.93 -0.61
CA VAL A 119 42.03 -30.93 -0.55
C VAL A 119 42.52 -32.10 -1.40
N THR A 120 42.88 -31.80 -2.64
CA THR A 120 43.83 -32.59 -3.41
C THR A 120 45.12 -31.78 -3.48
N GLY A 121 46.09 -32.13 -2.64
CA GLY A 121 47.50 -31.96 -2.99
C GLY A 121 48.10 -33.32 -3.36
N PRO A 122 49.32 -33.40 -3.92
CA PRO A 122 50.30 -32.31 -4.08
C PRO A 122 50.95 -32.23 -5.48
N ALA A 123 51.78 -31.21 -5.70
CA ALA A 123 53.07 -31.23 -6.43
C ALA A 123 53.29 -30.11 -7.48
N ALA A 124 54.02 -29.09 -7.03
CA ALA A 124 55.15 -28.41 -7.70
C ALA A 124 54.89 -27.56 -8.99
N PRO A 125 55.84 -26.71 -9.40
CA PRO A 125 55.92 -25.31 -8.97
C PRO A 125 55.83 -24.31 -10.14
N GLU A 126 55.45 -23.07 -9.79
CA GLU A 126 55.77 -21.82 -10.48
C GLU A 126 55.91 -21.84 -12.01
N GLU A 127 54.87 -21.39 -12.71
CA GLU A 127 55.08 -20.57 -13.91
C GLU A 127 54.37 -19.22 -13.76
N VAL A 128 55.20 -18.20 -13.92
CA VAL A 128 54.91 -16.78 -14.00
C VAL A 128 53.91 -16.53 -15.13
N GLY A 129 52.74 -15.95 -14.84
CA GLY A 129 51.82 -15.61 -15.92
C GLY A 129 50.48 -15.05 -15.49
N GLN A 130 50.42 -13.72 -15.47
CA GLN A 130 49.23 -12.88 -15.62
C GLN A 130 48.38 -12.65 -14.34
N PRO A 131 48.14 -11.39 -13.93
CA PRO A 131 47.07 -11.10 -13.00
C PRO A 131 45.76 -11.39 -13.74
N LEU A 132 45.03 -12.40 -13.29
CA LEU A 132 43.64 -12.61 -13.69
C LEU A 132 42.88 -11.35 -13.31
N LEU A 133 42.65 -10.47 -14.29
CA LEU A 133 41.76 -9.34 -14.17
C LEU A 133 40.43 -9.88 -13.66
N ALA A 134 40.04 -9.47 -12.45
CA ALA A 134 38.68 -9.56 -11.98
C ALA A 134 37.81 -8.98 -13.10
N ALA A 135 36.98 -9.83 -13.72
CA ALA A 135 36.11 -9.43 -14.81
C ALA A 135 35.24 -8.28 -14.34
N THR A 136 35.61 -7.06 -14.75
CA THR A 136 34.86 -5.84 -14.46
C THR A 136 33.43 -6.05 -14.96
N PRO A 137 32.39 -5.66 -14.20
CA PRO A 137 30.97 -5.85 -14.59
C PRO A 137 30.58 -5.15 -15.90
N ALA A 138 31.50 -4.41 -16.54
CA ALA A 138 31.32 -3.78 -17.83
C ALA A 138 31.13 -4.77 -19.00
N ALA A 139 31.51 -6.04 -18.84
CA ALA A 139 31.30 -7.08 -19.87
C ALA A 139 29.92 -7.77 -19.78
N ALA A 140 29.14 -7.53 -18.73
CA ALA A 140 27.80 -8.10 -18.58
C ALA A 140 26.82 -7.41 -19.55
N GLY A 141 25.99 -8.22 -20.23
CA GLY A 141 24.98 -7.70 -21.14
C GLY A 141 24.01 -6.73 -20.45
N PRO A 142 23.30 -5.87 -21.20
CA PRO A 142 22.37 -4.89 -20.63
C PRO A 142 21.33 -5.53 -19.69
N GLU A 143 20.82 -6.70 -20.03
CA GLU A 143 19.86 -7.45 -19.20
C GLU A 143 20.43 -7.90 -17.85
N GLN A 144 21.69 -8.32 -17.80
CA GLN A 144 22.36 -8.74 -16.56
C GLN A 144 22.63 -7.56 -15.64
N ARG A 145 22.95 -6.38 -16.22
CA ARG A 145 23.09 -5.14 -15.45
C ARG A 145 21.75 -4.73 -14.82
N LEU A 146 20.67 -4.82 -15.60
CA LEU A 146 19.30 -4.56 -15.12
C LEU A 146 18.91 -5.51 -13.98
N ALA A 147 19.07 -6.83 -14.19
CA ALA A 147 18.75 -7.82 -13.17
C ALA A 147 19.55 -7.59 -11.87
N GLY A 148 20.84 -7.25 -11.98
CA GLY A 148 21.66 -6.89 -10.83
C GLY A 148 21.20 -5.59 -10.14
N ALA A 149 20.71 -4.61 -10.89
CA ALA A 149 20.17 -3.37 -10.34
C ALA A 149 18.89 -3.63 -9.52
N VAL A 150 17.94 -4.39 -10.10
CA VAL A 150 16.70 -4.81 -9.42
C VAL A 150 17.02 -5.55 -8.13
N GLN A 151 17.93 -6.53 -8.17
CA GLN A 151 18.28 -7.32 -6.99
C GLN A 151 18.86 -6.45 -5.85
N ARG A 152 19.72 -5.48 -6.17
CA ARG A 152 20.29 -4.57 -5.17
C ARG A 152 19.22 -3.66 -4.56
N MET A 153 18.36 -3.10 -5.40
CA MET A 153 17.23 -2.27 -4.97
C MET A 153 16.28 -3.05 -4.08
N GLU A 154 15.86 -4.25 -4.49
CA GLU A 154 15.02 -5.16 -3.71
C GLU A 154 15.63 -5.45 -2.34
N ALA A 155 16.91 -5.83 -2.30
CA ALA A 155 17.58 -6.15 -1.05
C ALA A 155 17.63 -4.96 -0.08
N TYR A 156 17.88 -3.76 -0.59
CA TYR A 156 17.90 -2.53 0.20
C TYR A 156 16.54 -2.25 0.84
N TYR A 157 15.47 -2.21 0.04
CA TYR A 157 14.13 -1.91 0.58
C TYR A 157 13.56 -3.05 1.41
N ALA A 158 13.82 -4.31 1.06
CA ALA A 158 13.35 -5.45 1.85
C ALA A 158 13.85 -5.39 3.29
N THR A 159 15.11 -5.00 3.48
CA THR A 159 15.69 -4.80 4.81
C THR A 159 14.96 -3.69 5.57
N GLN A 160 14.81 -2.51 4.96
CA GLN A 160 14.16 -1.37 5.62
C GLN A 160 12.68 -1.62 5.92
N ILE A 161 11.94 -2.20 4.99
CA ILE A 161 10.53 -2.55 5.17
C ILE A 161 10.38 -3.55 6.31
N ALA A 162 11.22 -4.59 6.36
CA ALA A 162 11.17 -5.58 7.43
C ALA A 162 11.48 -5.00 8.81
N GLU A 163 12.46 -4.07 8.91
CA GLU A 163 12.77 -3.36 10.14
C GLU A 163 11.58 -2.53 10.63
N ARG A 164 11.01 -1.67 9.77
CA ARG A 164 9.87 -0.82 10.15
C ARG A 164 8.63 -1.64 10.50
N GLN A 165 8.40 -2.76 9.82
CA GLN A 165 7.30 -3.67 10.17
C GLN A 165 7.49 -4.28 11.57
N ARG A 166 8.71 -4.67 11.95
CA ARG A 166 9.00 -5.20 13.30
C ARG A 166 8.80 -4.14 14.37
N GLU A 167 9.27 -2.92 14.13
CA GLU A 167 9.05 -1.78 15.03
C GLU A 167 7.55 -1.53 15.24
N LEU A 168 6.78 -1.52 14.16
CA LEU A 168 5.34 -1.29 14.21
C LEU A 168 4.63 -2.42 14.97
N GLN A 169 5.05 -3.68 14.76
CA GLN A 169 4.54 -4.82 15.52
C GLN A 169 4.87 -4.76 17.00
N ALA A 170 6.02 -4.19 17.39
CA ALA A 170 6.36 -3.98 18.80
C ALA A 170 5.46 -2.92 19.45
N LEU A 171 5.30 -1.76 18.81
CA LEU A 171 4.41 -0.69 19.29
C LEU A 171 2.95 -1.15 19.40
N ASP A 172 2.50 -2.00 18.48
CA ASP A 172 1.16 -2.56 18.51
C ASP A 172 0.91 -3.53 19.68
N LYS A 173 1.95 -4.16 20.24
CA LYS A 173 1.82 -4.99 21.45
C LYS A 173 1.71 -4.13 22.71
N GLU A 174 2.33 -2.97 22.69
CA GLU A 174 2.40 -2.03 23.81
C GLU A 174 1.20 -1.08 23.87
N THR A 175 0.55 -0.80 22.73
CA THR A 175 -0.53 0.18 22.63
C THR A 175 -1.90 -0.51 22.46
N PRO A 176 -2.86 -0.34 23.39
CA PRO A 176 -4.20 -0.92 23.25
C PRO A 176 -4.99 -0.24 22.10
N ALA A 177 -5.12 -0.97 20.99
CA ALA A 177 -6.18 -1.05 19.95
C ALA A 177 -6.98 0.20 19.50
N THR A 178 -6.56 1.43 19.80
CA THR A 178 -7.35 2.63 19.43
C THR A 178 -7.16 3.03 17.96
N ALA A 179 -6.07 2.62 17.31
CA ALA A 179 -5.79 2.92 15.89
C ALA A 179 -6.17 1.75 14.96
N PRO A 180 -6.94 1.99 13.89
CA PRO A 180 -7.32 0.95 12.92
C PRO A 180 -6.08 0.37 12.24
N ARG A 181 -5.82 -0.92 12.51
CA ARG A 181 -4.63 -1.64 12.03
C ARG A 181 -4.81 -2.19 10.61
N SER A 182 -6.06 -2.33 10.17
CA SER A 182 -6.45 -2.94 8.90
C SER A 182 -6.05 -2.13 7.67
N ASP A 183 -6.08 -0.80 7.78
CA ASP A 183 -6.16 0.06 6.60
C ASP A 183 -4.82 0.10 5.87
N TRP A 184 -3.73 0.39 6.60
CA TRP A 184 -2.37 0.37 6.03
C TRP A 184 -1.93 -1.04 5.62
N GLN A 185 -2.43 -2.10 6.27
CA GLN A 185 -2.14 -3.48 5.87
C GLN A 185 -2.80 -3.81 4.53
N GLN A 186 -4.02 -3.32 4.30
CA GLN A 186 -4.69 -3.47 3.01
C GLN A 186 -3.96 -2.70 1.91
N GLU A 187 -3.50 -1.48 2.19
CA GLU A 187 -2.70 -0.68 1.25
C GLU A 187 -1.38 -1.37 0.89
N LEU A 188 -0.66 -1.92 1.87
CA LEU A 188 0.57 -2.69 1.61
C LEU A 188 0.31 -3.90 0.71
N ARG A 189 -0.78 -4.65 0.93
CA ARG A 189 -1.15 -5.76 0.04
C ARG A 189 -1.42 -5.28 -1.38
N GLY A 190 -2.04 -4.12 -1.54
CA GLY A 190 -2.23 -3.47 -2.84
C GLY A 190 -0.88 -3.18 -3.52
N LEU A 191 0.03 -2.54 -2.79
CA LEU A 191 1.38 -2.21 -3.29
C LEU A 191 2.19 -3.47 -3.64
N ASP A 192 2.08 -4.54 -2.84
CA ASP A 192 2.68 -5.85 -3.09
C ASP A 192 2.23 -6.44 -4.42
N SER A 193 0.92 -6.41 -4.68
CA SER A 193 0.33 -6.87 -5.94
C SER A 193 0.84 -6.06 -7.14
N THR A 194 0.81 -4.72 -7.03
CA THR A 194 1.32 -3.83 -8.10
C THR A 194 2.78 -4.11 -8.42
N TYR A 195 3.61 -4.41 -7.43
CA TYR A 195 5.01 -4.75 -7.68
C TYR A 195 5.21 -6.10 -8.36
N GLN A 196 4.40 -7.10 -8.05
CA GLN A 196 4.44 -8.37 -8.77
C GLN A 196 4.07 -8.18 -10.25
N GLN A 197 3.13 -7.28 -10.54
CA GLN A 197 2.79 -6.87 -11.90
C GLN A 197 3.98 -6.18 -12.58
N LEU A 198 4.56 -5.16 -11.93
CA LEU A 198 5.73 -4.44 -12.45
C LEU A 198 6.92 -5.37 -12.70
N ARG A 199 7.18 -6.33 -11.80
CA ARG A 199 8.23 -7.34 -11.99
C ARG A 199 7.99 -8.21 -13.23
N THR A 200 6.73 -8.47 -13.55
CA THR A 200 6.35 -9.21 -14.74
C THR A 200 6.49 -8.36 -16.00
N GLU A 201 6.09 -7.10 -15.93
CA GLU A 201 6.22 -6.11 -17.01
C GLU A 201 7.68 -5.82 -17.33
N LEU A 202 8.57 -5.83 -16.33
CA LEU A 202 9.99 -5.51 -16.48
C LEU A 202 10.68 -6.34 -17.58
N TYR A 203 10.31 -7.61 -17.71
CA TYR A 203 10.90 -8.52 -18.70
C TYR A 203 10.12 -8.59 -20.03
N ARG A 204 8.95 -7.95 -20.10
CA ARG A 204 8.08 -7.96 -21.28
C ARG A 204 8.01 -6.62 -21.98
N ASN A 205 8.33 -5.55 -21.27
CA ASN A 205 8.23 -4.19 -21.74
C ASN A 205 9.48 -3.84 -22.59
N PRO A 206 9.31 -3.19 -23.76
CA PRO A 206 10.44 -2.67 -24.53
C PRO A 206 11.26 -1.59 -23.80
N GLU A 207 10.69 -0.93 -22.78
CA GLU A 207 11.33 0.11 -21.96
C GLU A 207 11.46 -0.35 -20.49
N PRO A 208 12.40 -1.27 -20.19
CA PRO A 208 12.54 -1.82 -18.84
C PRO A 208 12.98 -0.80 -17.79
N GLU A 209 13.66 0.28 -18.20
CA GLU A 209 14.11 1.34 -17.28
C GLU A 209 12.92 2.10 -16.67
N VAL A 210 11.88 2.38 -17.45
CA VAL A 210 10.65 3.05 -16.96
C VAL A 210 9.94 2.16 -15.94
N VAL A 211 9.89 0.85 -16.19
CA VAL A 211 9.29 -0.12 -15.26
C VAL A 211 10.13 -0.21 -13.99
N LEU A 212 11.46 -0.19 -14.09
CA LEU A 212 12.36 -0.17 -12.93
C LEU A 212 12.11 1.06 -12.05
N ASP A 213 11.96 2.25 -12.64
CA ASP A 213 11.62 3.47 -11.91
C ASP A 213 10.27 3.35 -11.19
N ALA A 214 9.27 2.74 -11.83
CA ALA A 214 7.98 2.47 -11.21
C ALA A 214 8.09 1.46 -10.04
N MET A 215 8.97 0.46 -10.16
CA MET A 215 9.27 -0.49 -9.09
C MET A 215 9.93 0.21 -7.89
N ASP A 216 10.91 1.09 -8.13
CA ASP A 216 11.54 1.90 -7.09
C ASP A 216 10.51 2.77 -6.35
N ARG A 217 9.65 3.49 -7.10
CA ARG A 217 8.56 4.30 -6.53
C ARG A 217 7.59 3.45 -5.70
N ASN A 218 7.22 2.26 -6.18
CA ASN A 218 6.33 1.38 -5.43
C ASN A 218 6.94 0.99 -4.07
N LEU A 219 8.23 0.68 -4.03
CA LEU A 219 8.94 0.33 -2.80
C LEU A 219 9.11 1.54 -1.87
N GLN A 220 9.36 2.74 -2.42
CA GLN A 220 9.38 3.99 -1.66
C GLN A 220 8.05 4.26 -0.98
N ILE A 221 6.92 4.13 -1.70
CA ILE A 221 5.58 4.34 -1.14
C ILE A 221 5.32 3.39 0.03
N ARG A 222 5.73 2.11 -0.07
CA ARG A 222 5.60 1.17 1.06
C ARG A 222 6.38 1.62 2.27
N LEU A 223 7.62 2.08 2.07
CA LEU A 223 8.47 2.54 3.15
C LEU A 223 7.90 3.81 3.80
N ASP A 224 7.42 4.75 3.00
CA ASP A 224 6.81 6.00 3.48
C ASP A 224 5.52 5.74 4.26
N LEU A 225 4.67 4.84 3.77
CA LEU A 225 3.48 4.39 4.47
C LEU A 225 3.84 3.82 5.85
N LEU A 226 4.84 2.92 5.92
CA LEU A 226 5.30 2.35 7.18
C LEU A 226 5.87 3.42 8.14
N ASN A 227 6.69 4.33 7.62
CA ASN A 227 7.25 5.43 8.41
C ASN A 227 6.16 6.36 8.96
N GLN A 228 5.14 6.67 8.16
CA GLN A 228 3.98 7.44 8.59
C GLN A 228 3.22 6.73 9.71
N GLN A 229 2.98 5.42 9.57
CA GLN A 229 2.31 4.64 10.61
C GLN A 229 3.09 4.62 11.92
N LEU A 230 4.42 4.45 11.86
CA LEU A 230 5.27 4.53 13.04
C LEU A 230 5.16 5.89 13.74
N ARG A 231 5.20 6.99 12.97
CA ARG A 231 5.04 8.34 13.51
C ARG A 231 3.69 8.52 14.21
N THR A 232 2.61 8.06 13.59
CA THR A 232 1.26 8.12 14.18
C THR A 232 1.18 7.33 15.48
N ARG A 233 1.79 6.14 15.53
CA ARG A 233 1.82 5.30 16.75
C ARG A 233 2.62 5.94 17.87
N GLU A 234 3.77 6.53 17.55
CA GLU A 234 4.58 7.25 18.54
C GLU A 234 3.82 8.45 19.11
N GLN A 235 3.14 9.23 18.27
CA GLN A 235 2.32 10.37 18.71
C GLN A 235 1.18 9.94 19.65
N ILE A 236 0.51 8.82 19.35
CA ILE A 236 -0.54 8.28 20.22
C ILE A 236 0.06 7.83 21.56
N LYS A 237 1.20 7.13 21.53
CA LYS A 237 1.90 6.71 22.75
C LYS A 237 2.31 7.92 23.61
N ASP A 238 2.88 8.95 23.00
CA ASP A 238 3.27 10.18 23.68
C ASP A 238 2.07 10.87 24.34
N TYR A 239 0.96 11.01 23.60
CA TYR A 239 -0.29 11.58 24.10
C TYR A 239 -0.83 10.80 25.31
N HIS A 240 -0.79 9.47 25.27
CA HIS A 240 -1.24 8.61 26.36
C HIS A 240 -0.25 8.57 27.55
N SER A 241 1.04 8.78 27.30
CA SER A 241 2.08 8.76 28.33
C SER A 241 2.14 10.02 29.19
N GLN A 242 1.60 11.15 28.71
CA GLN A 242 1.53 12.40 29.48
C GLN A 242 0.36 12.33 30.49
N PRO A 243 0.62 12.26 31.81
CA PRO A 243 -0.41 12.00 32.82
C PRO A 243 -1.26 13.22 33.21
N TYR A 244 -1.35 14.26 32.37
CA TYR A 244 -2.04 15.51 32.71
C TYR A 244 -2.86 16.00 31.51
N MET A 245 -4.19 16.09 31.71
CA MET A 245 -5.17 17.03 31.08
C MET A 245 -6.60 16.47 30.97
N VAL A 246 -6.90 15.23 31.41
CA VAL A 246 -8.30 14.70 31.41
C VAL A 246 -9.04 14.92 32.74
N ALA A 247 -8.40 15.47 33.77
CA ALA A 247 -9.02 15.59 35.09
C ALA A 247 -8.77 16.94 35.77
N GLU A 248 -9.48 18.00 35.38
CA GLU A 248 -9.86 19.08 36.32
C GLU A 248 -11.16 19.80 35.91
N GLY A 249 -12.17 19.04 35.48
CA GLY A 249 -13.53 19.55 35.18
C GLY A 249 -14.57 19.30 36.27
N ARG A 250 -14.17 18.87 37.48
CA ARG A 250 -15.07 18.76 38.64
C ARG A 250 -14.72 19.82 39.68
N ARG A 251 -15.26 21.03 39.51
CA ARG A 251 -15.57 21.90 40.64
C ARG A 251 -17.06 22.20 40.66
N LYS A 252 -17.75 21.52 41.59
CA LYS A 252 -19.04 21.93 42.15
C LYS A 252 -18.85 23.24 42.93
N PRO A 253 -19.90 24.06 43.11
CA PRO A 253 -20.88 23.79 44.18
C PRO A 253 -22.21 23.20 43.68
#